data_AF-A0A2G1XZV4-F1
#
_entry.id   AF-A0A2G1XZV4-F1
#
_cell.length_a   1.000
_cell.length_b   1.000
_cell.length_c   1.000
_cell.angle_alpha   90.00
_cell.angle_beta   90.00
_cell.angle_gamma   90.00
#
_symmetry.space_group_name_H-M   'P 1'
#
loop_
_entity.id
_entity.type
_entity.pdbx_description
1 polymer ?
#
loop_
_entity_poly.entity_id
_entity_poly.type
_entity_poly.pdbx_seq_one_letter_code
_entity_poly.pdbx_strand_id
1 'polypeptide(L)'
;MKELSSNGFNSVLMHFRGCGREENLLPHSYHSGETGDALAFITSIHKELPHSKLYGVAYSLGANMLLKLLGEEKEKSLLTKVVAVSPPMQLDICASTMDKGFSKYYQYRLIKDLKIALDKKYDKHSI
;
A
#
# COMPACT_ATOMS: atom_id res chain seq x y z
N MET A 1 4.99 -0.24 15.91
CA MET A 1 6.15 0.67 16.02
C MET A 1 6.82 0.58 17.38
N LYS A 2 6.11 0.79 18.51
CA LYS A 2 6.72 0.70 19.86
C LYS A 2 7.43 -0.65 20.13
N GLU A 3 6.78 -1.76 19.77
CA GLU A 3 7.37 -3.09 19.94
C GLU A 3 8.62 -3.27 19.08
N LEU A 4 8.58 -2.85 17.81
CA LEU A 4 9.72 -2.91 16.89
C LEU A 4 10.92 -2.11 17.44
N SER A 5 10.67 -0.89 17.93
CA SER A 5 11.71 -0.04 18.53
C SER A 5 12.29 -0.67 19.81
N SER A 6 11.46 -1.27 20.66
CA SER A 6 11.91 -1.96 21.88
C SER A 6 12.79 -3.17 21.58
N ASN A 7 12.62 -3.77 20.39
CA ASN A 7 13.43 -4.88 19.88
C ASN A 7 14.57 -4.41 18.96
N GLY A 8 14.91 -3.12 18.95
CA GLY A 8 16.06 -2.58 18.23
C GLY A 8 15.85 -2.31 16.73
N PHE A 9 14.62 -2.31 16.25
CA PHE A 9 14.32 -2.01 14.84
C PHE A 9 14.00 -0.51 14.64
N ASN A 10 14.71 0.09 13.68
CA ASN A 10 14.26 1.34 13.07
C ASN A 10 13.05 1.03 12.19
N SER A 11 11.97 1.80 12.35
CA SER A 11 10.71 1.52 11.67
C SER A 11 10.16 2.78 11.02
N VAL A 12 9.74 2.64 9.77
CA VAL A 12 9.11 3.69 8.97
C VAL A 12 7.80 3.17 8.41
N LEU A 13 6.85 4.07 8.14
CA LEU A 13 5.54 3.73 7.60
C LEU A 13 5.34 4.46 6.27
N MET A 14 5.07 3.71 5.22
CA MET A 14 4.63 4.27 3.95
C MET A 14 3.13 4.58 4.04
N HIS A 15 2.76 5.83 3.75
CA HIS A 15 1.37 6.18 3.44
C HIS A 15 1.14 6.01 1.95
N PHE A 16 0.03 5.37 1.57
CA PHE A 16 -0.41 5.40 0.18
C PHE A 16 -0.69 6.83 -0.26
N ARG A 17 -0.48 7.08 -1.55
CA ARG A 17 -0.71 8.37 -2.19
C ARG A 17 -2.14 8.86 -1.94
N GLY A 18 -2.28 10.05 -1.36
CA GLY A 18 -3.58 10.62 -0.96
C GLY A 18 -4.13 10.09 0.38
N CYS A 19 -3.43 9.18 1.06
CA CYS A 19 -3.74 8.72 2.43
C CYS A 19 -2.76 9.28 3.49
N GLY A 20 -1.84 10.14 3.07
CA GLY A 20 -0.94 10.89 3.95
C GLY A 20 -1.51 12.27 4.28
N ARG A 21 -0.62 13.14 4.76
CA ARG A 21 -0.94 14.57 4.97
C ARG A 21 -0.86 15.37 3.67
N GLU A 22 -0.07 14.89 2.73
CA GLU A 22 0.16 15.55 1.44
C GLU A 22 -0.94 15.20 0.44
N GLU A 23 -1.39 16.21 -0.31
CA GLU A 23 -2.37 16.03 -1.37
C GLU A 23 -1.79 15.28 -2.57
N ASN A 24 -2.63 14.50 -3.24
CA ASN A 24 -2.25 13.82 -4.46
C ASN A 24 -2.43 14.73 -5.68
N LEU A 25 -1.35 15.40 -6.09
CA LEU A 25 -1.32 16.33 -7.22
C LEU A 25 -1.29 15.65 -8.60
N LEU A 26 -1.04 14.34 -8.67
CA LEU A 26 -0.95 13.60 -9.93
C LEU A 26 -2.28 12.88 -10.22
N PRO A 27 -2.69 12.69 -11.49
CA PRO A 27 -3.90 11.93 -11.82
C PRO A 27 -3.84 10.46 -11.34
N HIS A 28 -2.63 9.94 -11.14
CA HIS A 28 -2.34 8.59 -10.65
C HIS A 28 -2.80 8.38 -9.20
N SER A 29 -3.44 7.25 -8.90
CA SER A 29 -3.95 6.90 -7.56
C SER A 29 -3.46 5.52 -7.11
N TYR A 30 -3.46 5.25 -5.81
CA TYR A 30 -3.07 3.92 -5.31
C TYR A 30 -4.17 2.88 -5.57
N HIS A 31 -3.77 1.64 -5.80
CA HIS A 31 -4.65 0.47 -5.83
C HIS A 31 -3.83 -0.80 -5.56
N SER A 32 -4.49 -1.96 -5.47
CA SER A 32 -3.85 -3.27 -5.20
C SER A 32 -2.68 -3.61 -6.13
N GLY A 33 -2.76 -3.16 -7.37
CA GLY A 33 -1.77 -3.44 -8.41
C GLY A 33 -0.67 -2.40 -8.54
N GLU A 34 -0.79 -1.25 -7.85
CA GLU A 34 0.16 -0.17 -8.01
C GLU A 34 1.37 -0.36 -7.08
N THR A 35 2.53 -0.62 -7.67
CA THR A 35 3.76 -0.95 -6.94
C THR A 35 4.84 0.13 -7.05
N GLY A 36 4.66 1.13 -7.94
CA GLY A 36 5.66 2.16 -8.22
C GLY A 36 5.99 3.03 -7.01
N ASP A 37 4.97 3.48 -6.28
CA ASP A 37 5.17 4.29 -5.06
C ASP A 37 5.93 3.52 -3.98
N ALA A 38 5.63 2.22 -3.82
CA ALA A 38 6.31 1.38 -2.84
C ALA A 38 7.76 1.10 -3.24
N LEU A 39 8.02 0.84 -4.52
CA LEU A 39 9.37 0.66 -5.04
C LEU A 39 10.22 1.93 -4.85
N ALA A 40 9.66 3.10 -5.16
CA ALA A 40 10.33 4.38 -4.97
C ALA A 40 10.68 4.62 -3.49
N PHE A 41 9.74 4.35 -2.59
CA PHE A 41 9.92 4.49 -1.14
C PHE A 41 10.99 3.53 -0.58
N ILE A 42 10.96 2.26 -0.97
CA ILE A 42 11.97 1.28 -0.52
C ILE A 42 13.36 1.67 -1.07
N THR A 43 13.41 2.12 -2.32
CA THR A 43 14.65 2.57 -2.96
C THR A 43 15.24 3.80 -2.26
N SER A 44 14.42 4.76 -1.83
CA SER A 44 14.93 5.93 -1.11
C SER A 44 15.52 5.55 0.24
N ILE A 45 14.88 4.65 0.99
CA ILE A 45 15.41 4.15 2.27
C ILE A 45 16.72 3.41 2.06
N HIS A 46 16.80 2.55 1.05
CA HIS A 46 18.05 1.82 0.77
C HIS A 46 19.19 2.77 0.39
N LYS A 47 18.91 3.85 -0.34
CA LYS A 47 19.93 4.88 -0.65
C LYS A 47 20.44 5.61 0.60
N GLU A 48 19.55 5.91 1.55
CA GLU A 48 19.93 6.55 2.81
C GLU A 48 20.66 5.59 3.77
N LEU A 49 20.29 4.30 3.75
CA LEU A 49 20.80 3.26 4.64
C LEU A 49 21.32 2.04 3.86
N PRO A 50 22.38 2.17 3.04
CA PRO A 50 22.80 1.16 2.05
C PRO A 50 23.24 -0.18 2.65
N HIS A 51 23.71 -0.16 3.90
CA HIS A 51 24.18 -1.37 4.59
C HIS A 51 23.13 -1.97 5.53
N SER A 52 21.97 -1.33 5.68
CA SER A 52 20.91 -1.83 6.56
C SER A 52 20.08 -2.90 5.84
N LYS A 53 19.80 -4.00 6.54
CA LYS A 53 18.82 -4.98 6.07
C LYS A 53 17.42 -4.36 6.14
N LEU A 54 16.70 -4.41 5.03
CA LEU A 54 15.33 -3.92 4.95
C LEU A 54 14.35 -5.07 5.08
N TYR A 55 13.31 -4.85 5.88
CA TYR A 55 12.24 -5.81 6.12
C TYR A 55 10.89 -5.16 5.82
N GLY A 56 10.03 -5.85 5.08
CA GLY A 56 8.69 -5.37 4.75
C GLY A 56 7.60 -6.08 5.57
N VAL A 57 6.67 -5.34 6.13
CA VAL A 57 5.46 -5.89 6.75
C VAL A 57 4.26 -5.16 6.19
N ALA A 58 3.29 -5.89 5.66
CA ALA A 58 2.09 -5.29 5.10
C ALA A 58 0.84 -6.11 5.40
N TYR A 59 -0.29 -5.42 5.41
CA TYR A 59 -1.61 -5.96 5.76
C TYR A 59 -2.60 -5.73 4.63
N SER A 60 -3.52 -6.69 4.43
CA SER A 60 -4.66 -6.56 3.52
C SER A 60 -4.24 -6.08 2.13
N LEU A 61 -4.75 -4.94 1.65
CA LEU A 61 -4.40 -4.36 0.35
C LEU A 61 -2.89 -4.15 0.18
N GLY A 62 -2.22 -3.64 1.21
CA GLY A 62 -0.77 -3.44 1.17
C GLY A 62 -0.01 -4.76 1.09
N ALA A 63 -0.56 -5.84 1.67
CA ALA A 63 0.04 -7.18 1.56
C ALA A 63 -0.08 -7.73 0.13
N ASN A 64 -1.21 -7.53 -0.56
CA ASN A 64 -1.34 -7.88 -1.98
C ASN A 64 -0.33 -7.10 -2.84
N MET A 65 -0.27 -5.77 -2.68
CA MET A 65 0.67 -4.90 -3.39
C MET A 65 2.12 -5.33 -3.15
N LEU A 66 2.49 -5.61 -1.89
CA LEU A 66 3.84 -6.03 -1.53
C LEU A 66 4.22 -7.36 -2.18
N LEU A 67 3.30 -8.33 -2.21
CA LEU A 67 3.54 -9.61 -2.88
C LEU A 67 3.69 -9.44 -4.40
N LYS A 68 2.88 -8.58 -5.03
CA LYS A 68 3.05 -8.23 -6.44
C LYS A 68 4.41 -7.61 -6.70
N LEU A 69 4.82 -6.62 -5.90
CA LEU A 69 6.12 -5.95 -6.03
C LEU A 69 7.27 -6.96 -5.97
N LEU A 70 7.23 -7.92 -5.04
CA LEU A 70 8.25 -8.97 -4.95
C LEU A 70 8.26 -9.88 -6.19
N GLY A 71 7.10 -10.16 -6.78
CA GLY A 71 7.00 -10.92 -8.02
C GLY A 71 7.54 -10.17 -9.25
N GLU A 72 7.45 -8.84 -9.26
CA GLU A 72 8.01 -7.97 -10.31
C GLU A 72 9.53 -7.82 -10.16
N GLU A 73 10.02 -7.58 -8.94
CA GLU A 73 11.44 -7.35 -8.66
C GLU A 73 12.26 -8.65 -8.59
N LYS A 74 11.67 -9.75 -8.15
CA LYS A 74 12.31 -11.07 -8.00
C LYS A 74 13.64 -10.96 -7.25
N GLU A 75 14.74 -11.42 -7.85
CA GLU A 75 16.08 -11.40 -7.27
C GLU A 75 16.64 -9.98 -7.08
N LYS A 76 16.04 -8.97 -7.70
CA LYS A 76 16.44 -7.55 -7.56
C LYS A 76 15.83 -6.87 -6.33
N SER A 77 14.93 -7.54 -5.62
CA SER A 77 14.27 -6.94 -4.47
C SER A 77 15.27 -6.51 -3.40
N LEU A 78 15.12 -5.27 -2.93
CA LEU A 78 15.91 -4.69 -1.84
C LEU A 78 15.48 -5.20 -0.45
N LEU A 79 14.34 -5.90 -0.36
CA LEU A 79 13.82 -6.43 0.89
C LEU A 79 14.43 -7.80 1.21
N THR A 80 15.04 -7.92 2.39
CA THR A 80 15.65 -9.18 2.85
C THR A 80 14.60 -10.20 3.28
N LYS A 81 13.55 -9.76 3.99
CA LYS A 81 12.41 -10.60 4.38
C LYS A 81 11.14 -9.78 4.39
N VAL A 82 10.03 -10.50 4.27
CA VAL A 82 8.71 -9.90 4.07
C VAL A 82 7.64 -10.71 4.78
N VAL A 83 6.72 -10.01 5.44
CA VAL A 83 5.55 -10.58 6.11
C VAL A 83 4.31 -9.98 5.47
N ALA A 84 3.50 -10.83 4.85
CA ALA A 84 2.22 -10.46 4.25
C ALA A 84 1.08 -11.03 5.10
N VAL A 85 0.26 -10.16 5.67
CA VAL A 85 -0.84 -10.56 6.55
C VAL A 85 -2.17 -10.36 5.84
N SER A 86 -2.93 -11.46 5.70
CA SER A 86 -4.23 -11.49 5.03
C SER A 86 -4.24 -10.86 3.61
N PRO A 87 -3.30 -11.21 2.72
CA PRO A 87 -3.27 -10.65 1.37
C PRO A 87 -4.46 -11.16 0.52
N PRO A 88 -5.27 -10.28 -0.08
CA PRO A 88 -6.29 -10.68 -1.05
C PRO A 88 -5.62 -11.03 -2.39
N MET A 89 -4.99 -12.21 -2.51
CA MET A 89 -4.18 -12.59 -3.69
C MET A 89 -5.01 -12.81 -4.96
N GLN A 90 -6.24 -13.27 -4.83
CA GLN A 90 -7.18 -13.46 -5.94
C GLN A 90 -8.21 -12.35 -5.92
N LEU A 91 -7.90 -11.22 -6.55
CA LEU A 91 -8.71 -10.00 -6.47
C LEU A 91 -10.13 -10.19 -7.01
N ASP A 92 -10.32 -11.05 -8.00
CA ASP A 92 -11.60 -11.44 -8.59
C ASP A 92 -12.48 -12.23 -7.61
N ILE A 93 -11.88 -13.20 -6.90
CA ILE A 93 -12.59 -14.00 -5.88
C ILE A 93 -12.85 -13.16 -4.64
N CYS A 94 -11.92 -12.29 -4.25
CA CYS A 94 -12.11 -11.35 -3.15
C CYS A 94 -13.21 -10.33 -3.47
N ALA A 95 -13.24 -9.78 -4.68
CA ALA A 95 -14.29 -8.86 -5.12
C ALA A 95 -15.68 -9.53 -5.12
N SER A 96 -15.78 -10.73 -5.70
CA SER A 96 -17.05 -11.49 -5.73
C SER A 96 -17.51 -11.95 -4.34
N THR A 97 -16.59 -12.11 -3.39
CA THR A 97 -16.92 -12.36 -1.97
C THR A 97 -17.32 -11.07 -1.25
N MET A 98 -16.75 -9.94 -1.63
CA MET A 98 -17.14 -8.61 -1.13
C MET A 98 -18.58 -8.25 -1.49
N ASP A 99 -19.09 -8.75 -2.62
CA ASP A 99 -20.47 -8.56 -3.04
C ASP A 99 -21.51 -9.37 -2.23
N LYS A 100 -21.05 -10.22 -1.29
CA LYS A 100 -21.90 -11.13 -0.49
C LYS A 100 -21.92 -10.73 0.99
N GLY A 101 -23.12 -10.68 1.57
CA GLY A 101 -23.31 -10.52 3.03
C GLY A 101 -22.77 -9.21 3.63
N PHE A 102 -22.21 -9.29 4.84
CA PHE A 102 -21.68 -8.15 5.60
C PHE A 102 -20.52 -7.42 4.90
N SER A 103 -19.77 -8.12 4.04
CA SER A 103 -18.67 -7.57 3.24
C SER A 103 -19.14 -6.50 2.23
N LYS A 104 -20.42 -6.52 1.85
CA LYS A 104 -21.02 -5.52 0.94
C LYS A 104 -21.10 -4.14 1.60
N TYR A 105 -21.31 -4.10 2.92
CA TYR A 105 -21.27 -2.86 3.68
C TYR A 105 -19.84 -2.29 3.76
N TYR A 106 -18.83 -3.16 3.93
CA TYR A 106 -17.42 -2.75 3.91
C TYR A 106 -17.01 -2.19 2.54
N GLN A 107 -17.35 -2.88 1.44
CA GLN A 107 -17.15 -2.40 0.08
C GLN A 107 -17.85 -1.06 -0.15
N TYR A 108 -19.12 -0.93 0.26
CA TYR A 108 -19.86 0.33 0.13
C TYR A 108 -19.15 1.49 0.84
N ARG A 109 -18.68 1.28 2.08
CA ARG A 109 -17.92 2.30 2.83
C ARG A 109 -16.62 2.67 2.12
N LEU A 110 -15.83 1.68 1.71
CA LEU A 110 -14.54 1.90 1.05
C LEU A 110 -14.72 2.65 -0.28
N ILE A 111 -15.71 2.27 -1.10
CA ILE A 111 -16.04 2.97 -2.35
C ILE A 111 -16.58 4.38 -2.08
N LYS A 112 -17.40 4.57 -1.04
CA LYS A 112 -17.88 5.90 -0.64
C LYS A 112 -16.73 6.82 -0.27
N ASP A 113 -15.78 6.35 0.54
CA ASP A 113 -14.63 7.15 0.96
C ASP A 113 -13.72 7.48 -0.23
N LEU A 114 -13.51 6.53 -1.15
CA LEU A 114 -12.77 6.78 -2.40
C LEU A 114 -13.48 7.80 -3.29
N LYS A 115 -14.80 7.74 -3.44
CA LYS A 115 -15.59 8.72 -4.19
C LYS A 115 -15.47 10.12 -3.59
N ILE A 116 -15.61 10.24 -2.27
CA ILE A 116 -15.44 11.52 -1.57
C ILE A 116 -14.03 12.09 -1.80
N ALA A 117 -12.99 11.24 -1.77
CA ALA A 117 -11.62 11.67 -2.05
C ALA A 117 -11.44 12.11 -3.51
N LEU A 118 -12.08 11.41 -4.45
CA LEU A 118 -12.07 11.75 -5.88
C LEU A 118 -12.81 13.07 -6.14
N ASP A 119 -14.01 13.26 -5.58
CA ASP A 119 -14.83 14.47 -5.75
C ASP A 119 -14.07 15.69 -5.20
N LYS A 120 -13.47 15.57 -4.01
CA LYS A 120 -12.61 16.63 -3.44
C LYS A 120 -11.43 17.00 -4.34
N LYS A 121 -10.88 16.02 -5.05
CA LYS A 121 -9.78 16.23 -6.00
C LYS A 121 -10.29 16.90 -7.27
N TYR A 122 -11.46 16.49 -7.75
CA TYR A 122 -12.10 17.08 -8.93
C TYR A 122 -12.45 18.55 -8.68
N ASP A 123 -13.15 18.85 -7.58
CA ASP A 123 -13.59 20.22 -7.24
C ASP A 123 -12.42 21.23 -7.14
N LYS A 124 -11.22 20.76 -6.76
CA LYS A 124 -10.02 21.59 -6.65
C LYS A 124 -9.24 21.74 -7.96
N HIS A 125 -9.49 20.88 -8.95
CA HIS A 125 -8.79 20.85 -10.24
C HIS A 125 -9.72 21.02 -11.45
N SER A 126 -10.98 21.39 -11.22
CA SER A 126 -11.90 21.89 -12.24
C SER A 126 -11.32 23.15 -12.88
N ILE A 127 -10.96 23.07 -14.16
CA ILE A 127 -10.62 24.21 -15.03
C ILE A 127 -11.93 24.84 -15.52
#